data_AF-A0A2T5XUF6-F1
#
_entry.id   AF-A0A2T5XUF6-F1
#
_cell.length_a   1.000
_cell.length_b   1.000
_cell.length_c   1.000
_cell.angle_alpha   90.00
_cell.angle_beta   90.00
_cell.angle_gamma   90.00
#
_symmetry.space_group_name_H-M   'P 1'
#
loop_
_entity.id
_entity.type
_entity.pdbx_description
1 polymer ?
#
loop_
_entity_poly.entity_id
_entity_poly.type
_entity_poly.pdbx_seq_one_letter_code
_entity_poly.pdbx_strand_id
1 'polypeptide(L)'
;MDNGLKPLHNIPINGNPYTGTHTYKYAIKLYFAFLAEEFKEKETFGNIFMEEAFKAYLPKNGVEKSVSNYLNYIKNVDRLFEYKLFPIIKEIYESQNFEALNRLREQGDDYLAETFKGLKNLKDYRSGFKKYLYFIEDSIADVAEAAPDTIDKIVNDLVDEEIDEVTTEIKDSYSHEDIRKNFFFRLISQNRFNQKSDFYFPIRFIQQYFYKTNDKEYFNNIINKQIDGIRFFYDKNSDEFKHLKELKISEDGKLLINDKVVFSEDFKNNSTYVPFEVTKLSDIAIDHIKPMDTILSELKKADYCELEKITAALNKGLHSRTYTKLAARGTKLSNSDFINSIDKGELKREFEDIVNRMQLQLMHKKHNSDKRNKVK
;
A
#
# COMPACT_ATOMS: atom_id res chain seq x y z
N MET A 1 -0.68 -63.69 14.12
CA MET A 1 -0.29 -62.34 13.66
C MET A 1 -1.58 -61.60 13.40
N ASP A 2 -1.96 -60.79 14.39
CA ASP A 2 -3.11 -59.89 14.33
C ASP A 2 -2.73 -58.64 13.54
N ASN A 3 -3.44 -58.37 12.43
CA ASN A 3 -3.45 -57.06 11.80
C ASN A 3 -4.83 -56.43 12.03
N GLY A 4 -5.00 -55.87 13.23
CA GLY A 4 -6.20 -55.16 13.63
C GLY A 4 -6.25 -53.75 13.02
N LEU A 5 -7.01 -53.60 11.93
CA LEU A 5 -7.61 -52.31 11.53
C LEU A 5 -9.03 -52.59 11.04
N LYS A 6 -10.03 -52.22 11.84
CA LYS A 6 -11.44 -52.18 11.43
C LYS A 6 -11.70 -50.91 10.61
N PRO A 7 -12.52 -50.97 9.54
CA PRO A 7 -12.83 -49.81 8.71
C PRO A 7 -13.63 -48.77 9.49
N LEU A 8 -13.29 -47.49 9.27
CA LEU A 8 -14.03 -46.33 9.77
C LEU A 8 -15.50 -46.42 9.37
N HIS A 9 -16.39 -46.38 10.35
CA HIS A 9 -17.82 -46.33 10.15
C HIS A 9 -18.21 -45.09 9.32
N ASN A 10 -18.91 -45.34 8.21
CA ASN A 10 -19.65 -44.33 7.45
C ASN A 10 -20.62 -43.59 8.38
N ILE A 11 -20.43 -42.28 8.53
CA ILE A 11 -21.45 -41.40 9.12
C ILE A 11 -22.35 -40.92 7.96
N PRO A 12 -23.63 -41.27 7.92
CA PRO A 12 -24.53 -40.83 6.86
C PRO A 12 -24.86 -39.35 7.05
N ILE A 13 -24.54 -38.52 6.05
CA ILE A 13 -24.98 -37.12 6.01
C ILE A 13 -26.36 -37.09 5.35
N ASN A 14 -27.42 -37.09 6.16
CA ASN A 14 -28.77 -36.78 5.70
C ASN A 14 -29.22 -35.40 6.24
N GLY A 15 -29.16 -34.40 5.35
CA GLY A 15 -30.08 -33.26 5.21
C GLY A 15 -30.29 -32.26 6.37
N ASN A 16 -29.67 -31.08 6.27
CA ASN A 16 -30.36 -29.77 6.32
C ASN A 16 -29.44 -28.66 5.74
N PRO A 17 -29.79 -27.91 4.67
CA PRO A 17 -28.89 -26.92 4.04
C PRO A 17 -28.71 -25.60 4.81
N TYR A 18 -29.22 -25.45 6.04
CA TYR A 18 -29.32 -24.17 6.76
C TYR A 18 -28.49 -24.07 8.06
N THR A 19 -27.27 -24.61 8.10
CA THR A 19 -26.37 -24.45 9.28
C THR A 19 -24.89 -24.28 8.90
N GLY A 20 -24.55 -23.25 8.12
CA GLY A 20 -23.15 -22.90 7.79
C GLY A 20 -22.39 -22.12 8.87
N THR A 21 -23.07 -21.60 9.89
CA THR A 21 -22.47 -20.80 11.00
C THR A 21 -22.33 -21.58 12.31
N HIS A 22 -23.01 -22.72 12.46
CA HIS A 22 -22.88 -23.57 13.64
C HIS A 22 -21.67 -24.50 13.60
N THR A 23 -21.10 -24.77 12.42
CA THR A 23 -19.92 -25.64 12.24
C THR A 23 -18.60 -24.94 12.61
N TYR A 24 -18.43 -23.63 12.43
CA TYR A 24 -17.18 -22.92 12.80
C TYR A 24 -17.08 -22.61 14.31
N LYS A 25 -18.18 -22.22 14.96
CA LYS A 25 -18.22 -22.05 16.42
C LYS A 25 -17.97 -23.37 17.16
N TYR A 26 -18.49 -24.47 16.61
CA TYR A 26 -18.27 -25.82 17.13
C TYR A 26 -16.87 -26.33 16.77
N ALA A 27 -16.32 -26.03 15.58
CA ALA A 27 -14.95 -26.37 15.20
C ALA A 27 -13.91 -25.65 16.05
N ILE A 28 -14.11 -24.38 16.43
CA ILE A 28 -13.23 -23.65 17.33
C ILE A 28 -13.33 -24.20 18.77
N LYS A 29 -14.55 -24.48 19.26
CA LYS A 29 -14.73 -25.14 20.55
C LYS A 29 -14.14 -26.56 20.58
N LEU A 30 -14.31 -27.34 19.52
CA LEU A 30 -13.73 -28.67 19.36
C LEU A 30 -12.21 -28.60 19.22
N TYR A 31 -11.65 -27.60 18.53
CA TYR A 31 -10.22 -27.37 18.45
C TYR A 31 -9.64 -27.05 19.82
N PHE A 32 -10.29 -26.17 20.59
CA PHE A 32 -9.87 -25.87 21.96
C PHE A 32 -10.09 -27.04 22.94
N ALA A 33 -11.14 -27.86 22.76
CA ALA A 33 -11.41 -29.04 23.58
C ALA A 33 -10.48 -30.22 23.25
N PHE A 34 -10.17 -30.45 21.97
CA PHE A 34 -9.19 -31.43 21.50
C PHE A 34 -7.79 -31.11 22.03
N LEU A 35 -7.40 -29.83 22.02
CA LEU A 35 -6.14 -29.37 22.61
C LEU A 35 -6.11 -29.46 24.15
N ALA A 36 -7.26 -29.55 24.82
CA ALA A 36 -7.34 -29.67 26.28
C ALA A 36 -7.19 -31.12 26.78
N GLU A 37 -7.48 -32.14 25.95
CA GLU A 37 -7.31 -33.56 26.29
C GLU A 37 -5.91 -34.11 25.95
N GLU A 38 -5.20 -33.57 24.95
CA GLU A 38 -3.88 -34.07 24.54
C GLU A 38 -2.67 -33.44 25.25
N PHE A 39 -2.79 -32.25 25.85
CA PHE A 39 -1.64 -31.55 26.46
C PHE A 39 -1.64 -31.66 27.99
N LYS A 40 -1.29 -32.85 28.49
CA LYS A 40 -0.83 -33.07 29.86
C LYS A 40 0.69 -32.94 29.99
N GLU A 41 1.30 -31.93 29.37
CA GLU A 41 2.67 -31.54 29.70
C GLU A 41 2.79 -30.02 29.82
N LYS A 42 3.48 -29.60 30.89
CA LYS A 42 3.78 -28.21 31.19
C LYS A 42 4.82 -27.69 30.19
N GLU A 43 4.36 -27.13 29.08
CA GLU A 43 5.26 -26.39 28.18
C GLU A 43 5.56 -24.99 28.72
N THR A 44 6.83 -24.63 28.59
CA THR A 44 7.48 -23.41 29.04
C THR A 44 6.98 -22.15 28.31
N PHE A 45 6.90 -21.05 29.07
CA PHE A 45 6.77 -19.66 28.65
C PHE A 45 7.05 -19.35 27.16
N GLY A 46 6.03 -18.86 26.44
CA GLY A 46 6.19 -18.30 25.11
C GLY A 46 6.88 -16.93 25.15
N ASN A 47 8.05 -16.81 24.54
CA ASN A 47 8.67 -15.50 24.28
C ASN A 47 7.75 -14.67 23.38
N ILE A 48 7.70 -13.35 23.59
CA ILE A 48 6.90 -12.47 22.73
C ILE A 48 7.45 -12.59 21.30
N PHE A 49 6.58 -12.94 20.34
CA PHE A 49 6.95 -12.93 18.94
C PHE A 49 7.42 -11.53 18.51
N MET A 50 8.58 -11.41 17.85
CA MET A 50 9.16 -10.10 17.50
C MET A 50 9.35 -9.14 18.70
N GLU A 51 9.72 -9.65 19.88
CA GLU A 51 9.85 -8.85 21.12
C GLU A 51 10.70 -7.58 20.94
N GLU A 52 11.88 -7.70 20.33
CA GLU A 52 12.81 -6.57 20.16
C GLU A 52 12.27 -5.49 19.20
N ALA A 53 11.62 -5.91 18.12
CA ALA A 53 10.98 -4.97 17.20
C ALA A 53 9.79 -4.26 17.87
N PHE A 54 9.01 -4.97 18.69
CA PHE A 54 7.93 -4.36 19.45
C PHE A 54 8.45 -3.38 20.52
N LYS A 55 9.56 -3.71 21.19
CA LYS A 55 10.26 -2.78 22.12
C LYS A 55 10.65 -1.49 21.42
N ALA A 56 11.20 -1.56 20.21
CA ALA A 56 11.59 -0.39 19.43
C ALA A 56 10.38 0.41 18.89
N TYR A 57 9.26 -0.26 18.63
CA TYR A 57 8.01 0.36 18.16
C TYR A 57 7.34 1.25 19.20
N LEU A 58 7.34 0.82 20.47
CA LEU A 58 6.58 1.46 21.55
C LEU A 58 6.94 2.95 21.80
N PRO A 59 8.22 3.35 21.95
CA PRO A 59 8.58 4.76 22.12
C PRO A 59 8.15 5.64 20.95
N LYS A 60 8.38 5.16 19.71
CA LYS A 60 8.01 5.88 18.47
C LYS A 60 6.50 6.12 18.35
N ASN A 61 5.69 5.37 19.11
CA ASN A 61 4.24 5.42 19.08
C ASN A 61 3.65 5.86 20.42
N GLY A 62 4.35 6.72 21.15
CA GLY A 62 3.85 7.42 22.34
C GLY A 62 3.92 6.64 23.66
N VAL A 63 4.72 5.56 23.71
CA VAL A 63 4.90 4.71 24.90
C VAL A 63 6.37 4.68 25.31
N GLU A 64 6.94 5.83 25.65
CA GLU A 64 8.36 5.95 26.00
C GLU A 64 8.66 5.47 27.43
N LYS A 65 7.84 5.88 28.39
CA LYS A 65 8.07 5.66 29.83
C LYS A 65 7.51 4.35 30.37
N SER A 66 6.89 3.52 29.52
CA SER A 66 6.13 2.35 29.96
C SER A 66 6.33 1.11 29.07
N VAL A 67 7.46 1.04 28.36
CA VAL A 67 7.80 -0.09 27.49
C VAL A 67 7.68 -1.42 28.25
N SER A 68 8.35 -1.55 29.40
CA SER A 68 8.31 -2.77 30.22
C SER A 68 6.90 -3.16 30.66
N ASN A 69 6.03 -2.19 30.93
CA ASN A 69 4.64 -2.44 31.30
C ASN A 69 3.87 -3.06 30.13
N TYR A 70 4.04 -2.54 28.91
CA TYR A 70 3.37 -3.06 27.71
C TYR A 70 3.84 -4.47 27.35
N LEU A 71 5.13 -4.80 27.54
CA LEU A 71 5.63 -6.17 27.40
C LEU A 71 4.97 -7.11 28.42
N ASN A 72 4.85 -6.67 29.68
CA ASN A 72 4.19 -7.43 30.72
C ASN A 72 2.69 -7.60 30.44
N TYR A 73 2.02 -6.57 29.90
CA TYR A 73 0.62 -6.65 29.52
C TYR A 73 0.40 -7.73 28.47
N ILE A 74 1.20 -7.74 27.39
CA ILE A 74 1.01 -8.73 26.33
C ILE A 74 1.38 -10.15 26.79
N LYS A 75 2.40 -10.33 27.63
CA LYS A 75 2.71 -11.64 28.26
C LYS A 75 1.55 -12.15 29.12
N ASN A 76 0.89 -11.26 29.85
CA ASN A 76 -0.28 -11.63 30.63
C ASN A 76 -1.48 -11.97 29.74
N VAL A 77 -1.66 -11.26 28.64
CA VAL A 77 -2.71 -11.59 27.67
C VAL A 77 -2.45 -12.97 27.05
N ASP A 78 -1.23 -13.27 26.60
CA ASP A 78 -0.87 -14.58 26.07
C ASP A 78 -1.20 -15.70 27.07
N ARG A 79 -0.89 -15.51 28.37
CA ARG A 79 -1.32 -16.43 29.44
C ARG A 79 -2.84 -16.59 29.54
N LEU A 80 -3.62 -15.53 29.37
CA LEU A 80 -5.10 -15.60 29.37
C LEU A 80 -5.66 -16.32 28.13
N PHE A 81 -4.88 -16.38 27.05
CA PHE A 81 -5.10 -17.20 25.86
C PHE A 81 -4.41 -18.57 25.96
N GLU A 82 -4.02 -19.00 27.16
CA GLU A 82 -3.34 -20.29 27.40
C GLU A 82 -2.09 -20.48 26.53
N TYR A 83 -1.32 -19.40 26.35
CA TYR A 83 -0.07 -19.35 25.59
C TYR A 83 -0.20 -19.61 24.08
N LYS A 84 -1.43 -19.52 23.56
CA LYS A 84 -1.72 -19.74 22.13
C LYS A 84 -1.64 -18.45 21.31
N LEU A 85 -1.50 -17.28 21.94
CA LEU A 85 -1.62 -16.00 21.22
C LEU A 85 -0.43 -15.76 20.29
N PHE A 86 0.81 -15.93 20.78
CA PHE A 86 1.99 -15.67 19.95
C PHE A 86 2.13 -16.59 18.73
N PRO A 87 1.87 -17.92 18.84
CA PRO A 87 1.81 -18.81 17.67
C PRO A 87 0.80 -18.35 16.61
N ILE A 88 -0.41 -17.96 17.02
CA ILE A 88 -1.46 -17.45 16.11
C ILE A 88 -1.00 -16.17 15.41
N ILE A 89 -0.40 -15.24 16.16
CA ILE A 89 0.11 -13.98 15.60
C ILE A 89 1.24 -14.23 14.60
N LYS A 90 2.14 -15.17 14.88
CA LYS A 90 3.21 -15.57 13.96
C LYS A 90 2.64 -16.06 12.62
N GLU A 91 1.64 -16.95 12.66
CA GLU A 91 0.98 -17.44 11.44
C GLU A 91 0.29 -16.32 10.66
N ILE A 92 -0.40 -15.40 11.35
CA ILE A 92 -1.03 -14.22 10.73
C ILE A 92 0.01 -13.31 10.07
N TYR A 93 1.17 -13.11 10.72
CA TYR A 93 2.27 -12.31 10.19
C TYR A 93 2.91 -12.96 8.96
N GLU A 94 3.27 -14.25 9.04
CA GLU A 94 3.89 -15.00 7.94
C GLU A 94 2.96 -15.10 6.73
N SER A 95 1.66 -15.28 6.96
CA SER A 95 0.64 -15.26 5.90
C SER A 95 0.23 -13.84 5.47
N GLN A 96 0.72 -12.78 6.15
CA GLN A 96 0.39 -11.38 5.92
C GLN A 96 -1.13 -11.10 5.92
N ASN A 97 -1.90 -11.75 6.81
CA ASN A 97 -3.36 -11.78 6.77
C ASN A 97 -4.04 -10.69 7.62
N PHE A 98 -4.20 -9.49 7.04
CA PHE A 98 -4.88 -8.35 7.67
C PHE A 98 -6.30 -8.66 8.18
N GLU A 99 -7.07 -9.52 7.49
CA GLU A 99 -8.44 -9.84 7.92
C GLU A 99 -8.44 -10.72 9.17
N ALA A 100 -7.57 -11.74 9.21
CA ALA A 100 -7.39 -12.57 10.40
C ALA A 100 -6.88 -11.74 11.59
N LEU A 101 -5.95 -10.81 11.35
CA LEU A 101 -5.46 -9.88 12.37
C LEU A 101 -6.59 -9.00 12.95
N ASN A 102 -7.46 -8.47 12.08
CA ASN A 102 -8.59 -7.67 12.55
C ASN A 102 -9.61 -8.49 13.35
N ARG A 103 -9.91 -9.70 12.90
CA ARG A 103 -10.81 -10.60 13.64
C ARG A 103 -10.23 -10.95 15.01
N LEU A 104 -8.93 -11.25 15.09
CA LEU A 104 -8.25 -11.49 16.36
C LEU A 104 -8.33 -10.27 17.28
N ARG A 105 -8.17 -9.06 16.72
CA ARG A 105 -8.27 -7.81 17.48
C ARG A 105 -9.66 -7.56 18.04
N GLU A 106 -10.71 -7.73 17.23
CA GLU A 106 -12.10 -7.52 17.67
C GLU A 106 -12.55 -8.64 18.61
N GLN A 107 -12.51 -9.88 18.14
CA GLN A 107 -13.02 -11.04 18.89
C GLN A 107 -12.15 -11.37 20.10
N GLY A 108 -10.84 -11.17 20.01
CA GLY A 108 -9.94 -11.36 21.14
C GLY A 108 -10.14 -10.31 22.23
N ASP A 109 -10.43 -9.06 21.87
CA ASP A 109 -10.75 -8.01 22.84
C ASP A 109 -12.09 -8.26 23.54
N ASP A 110 -13.10 -8.71 22.78
CA ASP A 110 -14.41 -9.10 23.33
C ASP A 110 -14.27 -10.32 24.25
N TYR A 111 -13.56 -11.36 23.83
CA TYR A 111 -13.25 -12.52 24.66
C TYR A 111 -12.58 -12.13 25.97
N LEU A 112 -11.58 -11.25 25.92
CA LEU A 112 -10.90 -10.74 27.12
C LEU A 112 -11.87 -9.97 28.03
N ALA A 113 -12.72 -9.12 27.46
CA ALA A 113 -13.66 -8.28 28.18
C ALA A 113 -14.76 -9.08 28.89
N GLU A 114 -15.29 -10.09 28.21
CA GLU A 114 -16.41 -10.91 28.70
C GLU A 114 -15.95 -11.99 29.68
N THR A 115 -14.89 -12.74 29.33
CA THR A 115 -14.44 -13.92 30.08
C THR A 115 -13.74 -13.53 31.38
N PHE A 116 -12.96 -12.44 31.37
CA PHE A 116 -12.15 -12.02 32.52
C PHE A 116 -12.67 -10.75 33.18
N LYS A 117 -13.98 -10.48 33.02
CA LYS A 117 -14.64 -9.31 33.61
C LYS A 117 -14.35 -9.22 35.12
N GLY A 118 -13.87 -8.06 35.56
CA GLY A 118 -13.51 -7.80 36.96
C GLY A 118 -12.07 -8.14 37.34
N LEU A 119 -11.27 -8.70 36.42
CA LEU A 119 -9.84 -8.91 36.64
C LEU A 119 -9.11 -7.56 36.85
N LYS A 120 -8.34 -7.47 37.93
CA LYS A 120 -7.50 -6.31 38.23
C LYS A 120 -6.50 -6.11 37.07
N ASN A 121 -6.45 -4.89 36.52
CA ASN A 121 -5.64 -4.48 35.37
C ASN A 121 -6.09 -5.00 33.99
N LEU A 122 -7.30 -5.58 33.86
CA LEU A 122 -7.82 -6.03 32.54
C LEU A 122 -7.81 -4.92 31.48
N LYS A 123 -8.11 -3.68 31.88
CA LYS A 123 -8.07 -2.52 30.99
C LYS A 123 -6.68 -2.32 30.36
N ASP A 124 -5.63 -2.47 31.16
CA ASP A 124 -4.25 -2.31 30.71
C ASP A 124 -3.80 -3.47 29.84
N TYR A 125 -4.24 -4.70 30.16
CA TYR A 125 -4.00 -5.89 29.34
C TYR A 125 -4.62 -5.74 27.95
N ARG A 126 -5.88 -5.31 27.88
CA ARG A 126 -6.57 -5.02 26.61
C ARG A 126 -5.88 -3.91 25.82
N SER A 127 -5.38 -2.88 26.50
CA SER A 127 -4.59 -1.80 25.86
C SER A 127 -3.29 -2.34 25.26
N GLY A 128 -2.53 -3.15 26.03
CA GLY A 128 -1.32 -3.82 25.55
C GLY A 128 -1.57 -4.74 24.37
N PHE A 129 -2.65 -5.53 24.43
CA PHE A 129 -3.11 -6.40 23.35
C PHE A 129 -3.35 -5.63 22.05
N LYS A 130 -4.18 -4.58 22.09
CA LYS A 130 -4.48 -3.76 20.90
C LYS A 130 -3.22 -3.12 20.32
N LYS A 131 -2.38 -2.54 21.19
CA LYS A 131 -1.13 -1.88 20.76
C LYS A 131 -0.17 -2.86 20.09
N TYR A 132 -0.09 -4.08 20.61
CA TYR A 132 0.71 -5.14 20.01
C TYR A 132 0.18 -5.57 18.64
N LEU A 133 -1.14 -5.73 18.48
CA LEU A 133 -1.73 -6.03 17.17
C LEU A 133 -1.59 -4.89 16.16
N TYR A 134 -1.55 -3.62 16.59
CA TYR A 134 -1.21 -2.49 15.72
C TYR A 134 0.24 -2.56 15.23
N PHE A 135 1.18 -2.90 16.12
CA PHE A 135 2.56 -3.15 15.75
C PHE A 135 2.69 -4.27 14.70
N ILE A 136 1.97 -5.37 14.87
CA ILE A 136 1.96 -6.47 13.89
C ILE A 136 1.38 -6.00 12.55
N GLU A 137 0.30 -5.20 12.56
CA GLU A 137 -0.30 -4.64 11.34
C GLU A 137 0.70 -3.76 10.58
N ASP A 138 1.44 -2.90 11.29
CA ASP A 138 2.48 -2.04 10.70
C ASP A 138 3.63 -2.89 10.15
N SER A 139 4.07 -3.90 10.89
CA SER A 139 5.17 -4.80 10.47
C SER A 139 4.84 -5.60 9.21
N ILE A 140 3.59 -6.07 9.07
CA ILE A 140 3.14 -6.75 7.83
C ILE A 140 3.22 -5.80 6.64
N ALA A 141 2.83 -4.53 6.84
CA ALA A 141 2.83 -3.54 5.77
C ALA A 141 4.25 -3.19 5.29
N ASP A 142 5.19 -3.06 6.23
CA ASP A 142 6.60 -2.78 5.93
C ASP A 142 7.26 -3.90 5.11
N VAL A 143 7.00 -5.18 5.45
CA VAL A 143 7.52 -6.33 4.69
C VAL A 143 6.98 -6.35 3.26
N ALA A 144 5.70 -6.04 3.07
CA ALA A 144 5.09 -5.99 1.75
C ALA A 144 5.57 -4.80 0.91
N GLU A 145 5.99 -3.70 1.54
CA GLU A 145 6.62 -2.55 0.88
C GLU A 145 8.10 -2.80 0.53
N ALA A 146 8.81 -3.68 1.23
CA ALA A 146 10.18 -4.11 0.91
C ALA A 146 10.24 -5.23 -0.16
N ALA A 147 9.15 -5.93 -0.43
CA ALA A 147 9.04 -6.92 -1.49
C ALA A 147 9.11 -6.43 -2.97
N PRO A 148 9.16 -5.13 -3.33
CA PRO A 148 9.33 -4.67 -4.71
C PRO A 148 10.75 -4.22 -5.06
N ASP A 149 11.77 -4.75 -4.37
CA ASP A 149 13.19 -4.49 -4.64
C ASP A 149 13.66 -5.11 -5.96
N THR A 150 13.18 -4.53 -7.05
CA THR A 150 13.97 -4.30 -8.27
C THR A 150 13.78 -2.86 -8.77
N ILE A 151 12.93 -2.04 -8.12
CA ILE A 151 12.52 -0.73 -8.65
C ILE A 151 13.32 0.42 -8.04
N ASP A 152 13.58 0.41 -6.73
CA ASP A 152 14.31 1.51 -6.07
C ASP A 152 15.82 1.47 -6.35
N LYS A 153 16.39 0.29 -6.64
CA LYS A 153 17.78 0.15 -7.08
C LYS A 153 18.03 0.82 -8.44
N ILE A 154 17.11 0.67 -9.39
CA ILE A 154 17.27 1.24 -10.75
C ILE A 154 17.25 2.78 -10.75
N VAL A 155 16.58 3.41 -9.77
CA VAL A 155 16.50 4.87 -9.68
C VAL A 155 17.73 5.46 -8.96
N ASN A 156 18.33 4.74 -8.02
CA ASN A 156 19.53 5.18 -7.31
C ASN A 156 20.83 4.88 -8.06
N ASP A 157 20.88 3.88 -8.94
CA ASP A 157 22.08 3.52 -9.72
C ASP A 157 22.40 4.50 -10.88
N LEU A 158 21.80 5.70 -10.89
CA LEU A 158 21.92 6.68 -11.99
C LEU A 158 22.70 7.96 -11.68
N VAL A 159 23.50 8.06 -10.61
CA VAL A 159 24.48 9.17 -10.50
C VAL A 159 25.69 8.78 -9.64
N ASP A 160 26.91 8.91 -10.19
CA ASP A 160 28.00 9.72 -9.64
C ASP A 160 29.25 9.59 -10.54
N GLU A 161 29.60 10.65 -11.28
CA GLU A 161 30.98 10.93 -11.69
C GLU A 161 31.33 12.41 -11.36
N GLU A 162 32.60 12.62 -11.03
CA GLU A 162 33.18 13.77 -10.32
C GLU A 162 33.13 15.12 -11.06
N ILE A 163 33.17 16.17 -10.25
CA ILE A 163 33.14 17.60 -10.61
C ILE A 163 34.51 18.07 -11.13
N ASP A 164 34.53 18.83 -12.22
CA ASP A 164 35.55 19.88 -12.47
C ASP A 164 35.00 21.04 -13.35
N GLU A 165 35.73 22.16 -13.37
CA GLU A 165 35.36 23.57 -13.61
C GLU A 165 34.53 24.00 -14.87
N VAL A 166 33.54 24.87 -14.58
CA VAL A 166 32.84 25.94 -15.35
C VAL A 166 33.19 26.18 -16.84
N THR A 167 32.26 25.78 -17.73
CA THR A 167 31.68 26.66 -18.80
C THR A 167 30.17 26.34 -18.97
N THR A 168 29.47 26.82 -20.02
CA THR A 168 28.04 26.49 -20.29
C THR A 168 27.93 25.06 -20.82
N GLU A 169 28.45 24.12 -20.03
CA GLU A 169 28.56 22.71 -20.34
C GLU A 169 27.30 21.98 -19.87
N ILE A 170 27.03 20.85 -20.53
CA ILE A 170 25.90 19.98 -20.22
C ILE A 170 26.37 19.06 -19.11
N LYS A 171 25.73 19.14 -17.95
CA LYS A 171 26.00 18.25 -16.83
C LYS A 171 25.47 16.84 -17.11
N ASP A 172 24.20 16.76 -17.48
CA ASP A 172 23.49 15.50 -17.73
C ASP A 172 22.68 15.58 -19.04
N SER A 173 22.64 14.48 -19.80
CA SER A 173 21.84 14.34 -21.02
C SER A 173 21.07 13.03 -21.02
N TYR A 174 19.78 13.09 -21.37
CA TYR A 174 18.88 11.95 -21.38
C TYR A 174 18.17 11.84 -22.73
N SER A 175 18.11 10.62 -23.27
CA SER A 175 17.36 10.35 -24.49
C SER A 175 15.85 10.33 -24.21
N HIS A 176 15.05 10.51 -25.26
CA HIS A 176 13.59 10.33 -25.19
C HIS A 176 13.16 9.03 -24.53
N GLU A 177 13.85 7.92 -24.81
CA GLU A 177 13.50 6.61 -24.27
C GLU A 177 13.81 6.51 -22.77
N ASP A 178 14.93 7.07 -22.31
CA ASP A 178 15.29 7.10 -20.89
C ASP A 178 14.24 7.83 -20.06
N ILE A 179 13.81 9.01 -20.55
CA ILE A 179 12.82 9.84 -19.88
C ILE A 179 11.45 9.17 -19.93
N ARG A 180 11.07 8.58 -21.07
CA ARG A 180 9.81 7.83 -21.21
C ARG A 180 9.74 6.70 -20.20
N LYS A 181 10.79 5.89 -20.09
CA LYS A 181 10.89 4.80 -19.12
C LYS A 181 10.75 5.33 -17.68
N ASN A 182 11.46 6.41 -17.35
CA ASN A 182 11.37 7.05 -16.04
C ASN A 182 9.94 7.54 -15.71
N PHE A 183 9.29 8.21 -16.66
CA PHE A 183 7.94 8.74 -16.50
C PHE A 183 6.89 7.64 -16.40
N PHE A 184 7.05 6.57 -17.18
CA PHE A 184 6.22 5.38 -17.08
C PHE A 184 6.23 4.84 -15.64
N PHE A 185 7.41 4.62 -15.06
CA PHE A 185 7.53 4.14 -13.67
C PHE A 185 6.90 5.09 -12.66
N ARG A 186 7.03 6.41 -12.86
CA ARG A 186 6.42 7.40 -11.97
C ARG A 186 4.90 7.39 -12.02
N LEU A 187 4.30 7.24 -13.19
CA LEU A 187 2.84 7.20 -13.30
C LEU A 187 2.26 5.94 -12.65
N ILE A 188 2.90 4.79 -12.82
CA ILE A 188 2.38 3.50 -12.31
C ILE A 188 2.68 3.24 -10.82
N SER A 189 3.54 4.03 -10.19
CA SER A 189 3.88 3.90 -8.76
C SER A 189 3.02 4.78 -7.85
N GLN A 190 2.23 5.67 -8.44
CA GLN A 190 1.58 6.77 -7.74
C GLN A 190 0.11 6.47 -7.40
N ASN A 191 -0.11 5.65 -6.37
CA ASN A 191 -1.48 5.39 -5.89
C ASN A 191 -2.16 6.69 -5.41
N ARG A 192 -3.50 6.71 -5.50
CA ARG A 192 -4.33 7.83 -5.06
C ARG A 192 -5.39 7.33 -4.09
N PHE A 193 -5.03 7.38 -2.81
CA PHE A 193 -5.89 6.96 -1.69
C PHE A 193 -6.56 8.17 -1.04
N ASN A 194 -7.30 8.95 -1.83
CA ASN A 194 -7.97 10.14 -1.33
C ASN A 194 -9.12 9.74 -0.38
N GLN A 195 -9.11 10.26 0.84
CA GLN A 195 -10.18 9.99 1.82
C GLN A 195 -11.44 10.84 1.57
N LYS A 196 -11.36 11.87 0.70
CA LYS A 196 -12.47 12.75 0.33
C LYS A 196 -13.28 12.25 -0.88
N SER A 197 -12.85 11.19 -1.57
CA SER A 197 -13.61 10.57 -2.66
C SER A 197 -14.27 9.26 -2.21
N ASP A 198 -15.32 8.87 -2.94
CA ASP A 198 -16.07 7.64 -2.65
C ASP A 198 -15.26 6.36 -2.90
N PHE A 199 -14.22 6.44 -3.73
CA PHE A 199 -13.32 5.35 -4.07
C PHE A 199 -11.88 5.83 -4.27
N TYR A 200 -10.94 4.90 -4.16
CA TYR A 200 -9.52 5.09 -4.44
C TYR A 200 -9.20 4.83 -5.91
N PHE A 201 -8.07 5.39 -6.36
CA PHE A 201 -7.45 5.03 -7.64
C PHE A 201 -6.08 4.38 -7.41
N PRO A 202 -6.05 3.07 -7.10
CA PRO A 202 -4.83 2.33 -6.78
C PRO A 202 -4.11 1.86 -8.04
N ILE A 203 -3.48 2.79 -8.77
CA ILE A 203 -2.86 2.51 -10.08
C ILE A 203 -1.94 1.29 -10.09
N ARG A 204 -1.22 1.02 -8.99
CA ARG A 204 -0.34 -0.14 -8.86
C ARG A 204 -1.10 -1.45 -8.81
N PHE A 205 -2.24 -1.50 -8.10
CA PHE A 205 -3.13 -2.66 -8.11
C PHE A 205 -3.69 -2.88 -9.53
N ILE A 206 -4.16 -1.81 -10.17
CA ILE A 206 -4.76 -1.84 -11.51
C ILE A 206 -3.73 -2.36 -12.54
N GLN A 207 -2.50 -1.86 -12.49
CA GLN A 207 -1.38 -2.36 -13.30
C GLN A 207 -1.18 -3.87 -13.10
N GLN A 208 -1.02 -4.31 -11.85
CA GLN A 208 -0.78 -5.71 -11.52
C GLN A 208 -1.94 -6.60 -11.98
N TYR A 209 -3.19 -6.12 -11.86
CA TYR A 209 -4.37 -6.79 -12.37
C TYR A 209 -4.29 -7.00 -13.89
N PHE A 210 -4.06 -5.93 -14.68
CA PHE A 210 -4.00 -6.05 -16.14
C PHE A 210 -2.82 -6.89 -16.62
N TYR A 211 -1.69 -6.85 -15.90
CA TYR A 211 -0.52 -7.67 -16.24
C TYR A 211 -0.78 -9.17 -16.06
N LYS A 212 -1.65 -9.53 -15.11
CA LYS A 212 -2.02 -10.92 -14.82
C LYS A 212 -3.21 -11.42 -15.64
N THR A 213 -4.01 -10.51 -16.19
CA THR A 213 -5.22 -10.83 -16.97
C THR A 213 -5.00 -10.72 -18.48
N ASN A 214 -3.75 -10.84 -18.93
CA ASN A 214 -3.31 -10.76 -20.34
C ASN A 214 -3.61 -9.42 -21.03
N ASP A 215 -3.69 -8.32 -20.28
CA ASP A 215 -3.99 -6.97 -20.76
C ASP A 215 -2.83 -5.99 -20.48
N LYS A 216 -1.59 -6.52 -20.39
CA LYS A 216 -0.37 -5.73 -20.19
C LYS A 216 -0.18 -4.66 -21.27
N GLU A 217 -0.31 -5.04 -22.54
CA GLU A 217 -0.13 -4.11 -23.66
C GLU A 217 -1.18 -3.01 -23.65
N TYR A 218 -2.43 -3.36 -23.35
CA TYR A 218 -3.53 -2.40 -23.18
C TYR A 218 -3.18 -1.33 -22.13
N PHE A 219 -2.78 -1.76 -20.93
CA PHE A 219 -2.42 -0.84 -19.86
C PHE A 219 -1.21 0.03 -20.24
N ASN A 220 -0.16 -0.58 -20.78
CA ASN A 220 1.05 0.12 -21.19
C ASN A 220 0.76 1.18 -22.26
N ASN A 221 -0.10 0.87 -23.22
CA ASN A 221 -0.47 1.79 -24.29
C ASN A 221 -1.23 3.01 -23.75
N ILE A 222 -2.11 2.84 -22.75
CA ILE A 222 -2.80 3.95 -22.10
C ILE A 222 -1.80 4.86 -21.36
N ILE A 223 -0.89 4.29 -20.57
CA ILE A 223 0.13 5.07 -19.85
C ILE A 223 1.06 5.79 -20.83
N ASN A 224 1.49 5.12 -21.92
CA ASN A 224 2.32 5.75 -22.94
C ASN A 224 1.62 6.90 -23.66
N LYS A 225 0.31 6.78 -23.94
CA LYS A 225 -0.49 7.88 -24.49
C LYS A 225 -0.60 9.06 -23.50
N GLN A 226 -0.74 8.78 -22.20
CA GLN A 226 -0.69 9.84 -21.19
C GLN A 226 0.67 10.54 -21.16
N ILE A 227 1.76 9.78 -21.25
CA ILE A 227 3.12 10.33 -21.32
C ILE A 227 3.26 11.25 -22.53
N ASP A 228 2.84 10.80 -23.71
CA ASP A 228 2.90 11.56 -24.96
C ASP A 228 2.19 12.92 -24.86
N GLY A 229 1.12 12.99 -24.07
CA GLY A 229 0.36 14.21 -23.82
C GLY A 229 0.84 15.08 -22.65
N ILE A 230 1.93 14.73 -21.96
CA ILE A 230 2.47 15.57 -20.88
C ILE A 230 2.97 16.88 -21.49
N ARG A 231 2.47 18.01 -20.98
CA ARG A 231 2.85 19.35 -21.43
C ARG A 231 4.13 19.86 -20.77
N PHE A 232 4.90 20.66 -21.48
CA PHE A 232 5.99 21.46 -20.94
C PHE A 232 6.01 22.84 -21.63
N PHE A 233 6.73 23.82 -21.06
CA PHE A 233 6.58 25.22 -21.44
C PHE A 233 7.91 25.87 -21.85
N TYR A 234 7.94 26.53 -23.00
CA TYR A 234 9.02 27.41 -23.47
C TYR A 234 8.56 28.87 -23.30
N ASP A 235 8.52 29.36 -22.06
CA ASP A 235 7.93 30.64 -21.65
C ASP A 235 6.40 30.69 -21.88
N LYS A 236 5.92 31.37 -22.93
CA LYS A 236 4.48 31.55 -23.20
C LYS A 236 3.87 30.45 -24.08
N ASN A 237 4.70 29.61 -24.69
CA ASN A 237 4.25 28.53 -25.56
C ASN A 237 4.42 27.19 -24.85
N SER A 238 3.46 26.28 -25.05
CA SER A 238 3.55 24.91 -24.56
C SER A 238 3.79 23.95 -25.71
N ASP A 239 4.45 22.84 -25.41
CA ASP A 239 4.58 21.69 -26.29
C ASP A 239 4.33 20.39 -25.50
N GLU A 240 4.25 19.26 -26.19
CA GLU A 240 3.90 17.95 -25.65
C GLU A 240 5.07 16.97 -25.73
N PHE A 241 5.15 16.05 -24.77
CA PHE A 241 6.24 15.07 -24.65
C PHE A 241 6.46 14.24 -25.91
N LYS A 242 5.43 13.97 -26.72
CA LYS A 242 5.60 13.27 -28.01
C LYS A 242 6.55 13.98 -28.99
N HIS A 243 6.81 15.28 -28.79
CA HIS A 243 7.77 16.07 -29.56
C HIS A 243 9.12 16.27 -28.85
N LEU A 244 9.27 15.74 -27.63
CA LEU A 244 10.56 15.67 -26.94
C LEU A 244 11.48 14.72 -27.70
N LYS A 245 12.72 15.15 -27.97
CA LYS A 245 13.78 14.32 -28.55
C LYS A 245 14.88 14.06 -27.54
N GLU A 246 15.20 15.09 -26.76
CA GLU A 246 16.25 15.07 -25.75
C GLU A 246 15.90 16.02 -24.58
N LEU A 247 16.46 15.70 -23.42
CA LEU A 247 16.41 16.51 -22.22
C LEU A 247 17.82 16.64 -21.66
N LYS A 248 18.24 17.88 -21.41
CA LYS A 248 19.56 18.21 -20.87
C LYS A 248 19.40 19.03 -19.60
N ILE A 249 20.31 18.83 -18.66
CA ILE A 249 20.48 19.70 -17.50
C ILE A 249 21.81 20.40 -17.70
N SER A 250 21.79 21.74 -17.80
CA SER A 250 23.03 22.51 -17.85
C SER A 250 23.70 22.57 -16.47
N GLU A 251 24.99 22.90 -16.44
CA GLU A 251 25.75 23.11 -15.20
C GLU A 251 25.11 24.14 -14.24
N ASP A 252 24.48 25.19 -14.79
CA ASP A 252 23.73 26.18 -13.99
C ASP A 252 22.34 25.68 -13.55
N GLY A 253 22.04 24.41 -13.79
CA GLY A 253 20.82 23.72 -13.36
C GLY A 253 19.61 23.95 -14.27
N LYS A 254 19.71 24.70 -15.36
CA LYS A 254 18.55 24.90 -16.24
C LYS A 254 18.20 23.62 -16.98
N LEU A 255 16.91 23.32 -17.02
CA LEU A 255 16.38 22.26 -17.86
C LEU A 255 16.25 22.76 -19.30
N LEU A 256 16.82 22.02 -20.24
CA LEU A 256 16.65 22.21 -21.67
C LEU A 256 15.92 21.02 -22.27
N ILE A 257 14.92 21.30 -23.10
CA ILE A 257 14.26 20.30 -23.94
C ILE A 257 14.48 20.72 -25.38
N ASN A 258 15.02 19.81 -26.21
CA ASN A 258 15.39 20.10 -27.60
C ASN A 258 16.22 21.40 -27.72
N ASP A 259 17.26 21.53 -26.89
CA ASP A 259 18.16 22.69 -26.77
C ASP A 259 17.50 24.04 -26.41
N LYS A 260 16.26 24.02 -25.90
CA LYS A 260 15.55 25.23 -25.46
C LYS A 260 15.25 25.18 -23.98
N VAL A 261 15.50 26.29 -23.29
CA VAL A 261 15.18 26.44 -21.86
C VAL A 261 13.69 26.28 -21.65
N VAL A 262 13.33 25.41 -20.70
CA VAL A 262 11.93 25.23 -20.28
C VAL A 262 11.65 25.92 -18.96
N PHE A 263 10.36 26.17 -18.74
CA PHE A 263 9.85 26.93 -17.62
C PHE A 263 8.84 26.09 -16.84
N SER A 264 8.82 26.27 -15.53
CA SER A 264 7.80 25.71 -14.64
C SER A 264 6.86 26.82 -14.22
N GLU A 265 5.58 26.51 -14.14
CA GLU A 265 4.61 27.39 -13.50
C GLU A 265 4.89 27.47 -11.99
N ASP A 266 4.98 28.69 -11.46
CA ASP A 266 5.15 28.98 -10.04
C ASP A 266 3.83 29.49 -9.43
N PHE A 267 3.14 28.58 -8.74
CA PHE A 267 1.86 28.88 -8.09
C PHE A 267 1.99 29.81 -6.88
N LYS A 268 3.18 30.06 -6.32
CA LYS A 268 3.34 31.05 -5.25
C LYS A 268 3.30 32.47 -5.78
N ASN A 269 3.83 32.70 -6.97
CA ASN A 269 3.99 34.01 -7.58
C ASN A 269 2.97 34.25 -8.71
N ASN A 270 1.67 34.15 -8.42
CA ASN A 270 0.59 34.39 -9.39
C ASN A 270 0.68 33.54 -10.69
N SER A 271 1.17 32.30 -10.61
CA SER A 271 1.32 31.42 -11.79
C SER A 271 2.27 32.01 -12.85
N THR A 272 3.32 32.72 -12.43
CA THR A 272 4.39 33.11 -13.35
C THR A 272 5.17 31.89 -13.84
N TYR A 273 5.68 31.97 -15.06
CA TYR A 273 6.60 30.97 -15.60
C TYR A 273 8.03 31.36 -15.20
N VAL A 274 8.66 30.50 -14.42
CA VAL A 274 10.05 30.69 -13.96
C VAL A 274 10.95 29.63 -14.59
N PRO A 275 12.24 29.94 -14.85
CA PRO A 275 13.19 28.96 -15.36
C PRO A 275 13.14 27.65 -14.55
N PHE A 276 13.07 26.53 -15.25
CA PHE A 276 12.93 25.23 -14.63
C PHE A 276 14.32 24.73 -14.19
N GLU A 277 14.74 25.15 -13.00
CA GLU A 277 16.04 24.79 -12.42
C GLU A 277 15.98 23.46 -11.65
N VAL A 278 16.80 22.50 -12.03
CA VAL A 278 16.91 21.14 -11.50
C VAL A 278 18.36 20.72 -11.39
N THR A 279 18.71 19.88 -10.39
CA THR A 279 20.06 19.32 -10.29
C THR A 279 20.16 17.88 -10.75
N LYS A 280 19.00 17.22 -10.91
CA LYS A 280 18.86 15.82 -11.34
C LYS A 280 17.45 15.54 -11.86
N LEU A 281 17.30 14.45 -12.63
CA LEU A 281 16.00 14.05 -13.22
C LEU A 281 14.87 13.86 -12.18
N SER A 282 15.19 13.49 -10.93
CA SER A 282 14.21 13.35 -9.84
C SER A 282 13.59 14.67 -9.36
N ASP A 283 14.11 15.82 -9.78
CA ASP A 283 13.56 17.13 -9.44
C ASP A 283 12.42 17.57 -10.37
N ILE A 284 12.33 16.94 -11.54
CA ILE A 284 11.22 17.10 -12.48
C ILE A 284 10.06 16.27 -11.94
N ALA A 285 8.91 16.88 -11.69
CA ALA A 285 7.69 16.18 -11.32
C ALA A 285 6.71 16.13 -12.51
N ILE A 286 5.89 15.08 -12.54
CA ILE A 286 4.70 15.01 -13.40
C ILE A 286 3.52 15.43 -12.53
N ASP A 287 2.96 16.60 -12.81
CA ASP A 287 1.82 17.13 -12.07
C ASP A 287 0.52 17.03 -12.87
N HIS A 288 -0.60 16.99 -12.16
CA HIS A 288 -1.93 17.07 -12.79
C HIS A 288 -2.35 18.53 -12.82
N ILE A 289 -2.67 19.06 -14.01
CA ILE A 289 -3.15 20.44 -14.17
C ILE A 289 -4.36 20.65 -13.24
N LYS A 290 -5.39 19.82 -13.40
CA LYS A 290 -6.46 19.66 -12.43
C LYS A 290 -6.05 18.62 -11.39
N PRO A 291 -6.03 18.93 -10.07
CA PRO A 291 -5.64 17.97 -9.06
C PRO A 291 -6.45 16.67 -9.14
N MET A 292 -5.77 15.54 -8.99
CA MET A 292 -6.40 14.23 -9.05
C MET A 292 -7.50 14.06 -8.00
N ASP A 293 -7.33 14.66 -6.82
CA ASP A 293 -8.35 14.65 -5.77
C ASP A 293 -9.64 15.34 -6.23
N THR A 294 -9.52 16.44 -6.97
CA THR A 294 -10.67 17.13 -7.56
C THR A 294 -11.33 16.27 -8.64
N ILE A 295 -10.53 15.67 -9.53
CA ILE A 295 -11.04 14.75 -10.56
C ILE A 295 -11.87 13.65 -9.89
N LEU A 296 -11.32 12.95 -8.89
CA LEU A 296 -11.98 11.85 -8.21
C LEU A 296 -13.23 12.30 -7.43
N SER A 297 -13.21 13.48 -6.81
CA SER A 297 -14.37 13.98 -6.04
C SER A 297 -15.58 14.35 -6.90
N GLU A 298 -15.38 14.59 -8.19
CA GLU A 298 -16.47 14.89 -9.14
C GLU A 298 -17.15 13.63 -9.69
N LEU A 299 -16.55 12.46 -9.47
CA LEU A 299 -17.04 11.20 -9.97
C LEU A 299 -18.07 10.61 -9.00
N LYS A 300 -19.20 10.15 -9.55
CA LYS A 300 -20.26 9.55 -8.75
C LYS A 300 -19.94 8.08 -8.52
N LYS A 301 -19.93 7.66 -7.26
CA LYS A 301 -19.74 6.27 -6.83
C LYS A 301 -20.47 5.23 -7.69
N ALA A 302 -21.74 5.49 -8.02
CA ALA A 302 -22.61 4.56 -8.75
C ALA A 302 -22.08 4.20 -10.16
N ASP A 303 -21.23 5.03 -10.75
CA ASP A 303 -20.67 4.84 -12.09
C ASP A 303 -19.31 4.11 -12.08
N TYR A 304 -18.74 3.84 -10.89
CA TYR A 304 -17.40 3.25 -10.69
C TYR A 304 -17.43 2.06 -9.72
N CYS A 305 -18.23 1.04 -10.07
CA CYS A 305 -18.49 -0.11 -9.21
C CYS A 305 -17.25 -0.98 -8.98
N GLU A 306 -16.33 -1.08 -9.95
CA GLU A 306 -15.11 -1.88 -9.80
C GLU A 306 -14.08 -1.18 -8.92
N LEU A 307 -13.89 0.13 -9.06
CA LEU A 307 -13.06 0.92 -8.14
C LEU A 307 -13.67 0.97 -6.73
N GLU A 308 -15.00 1.01 -6.59
CA GLU A 308 -15.65 0.84 -5.28
C GLU A 308 -15.30 -0.53 -4.67
N LYS A 309 -15.47 -1.61 -5.43
CA LYS A 309 -15.17 -2.98 -4.97
C LYS A 309 -13.72 -3.13 -4.53
N ILE A 310 -12.78 -2.59 -5.33
CA ILE A 310 -11.36 -2.58 -4.99
C ILE A 310 -11.11 -1.75 -3.72
N THR A 311 -11.73 -0.58 -3.59
CA THR A 311 -11.61 0.29 -2.41
C THR A 311 -12.12 -0.40 -1.14
N ALA A 312 -13.26 -1.08 -1.22
CA ALA A 312 -13.81 -1.84 -0.10
C ALA A 312 -12.86 -2.97 0.32
N ALA A 313 -12.30 -3.70 -0.65
CA ALA A 313 -11.34 -4.79 -0.40
C ALA A 313 -10.02 -4.29 0.21
N LEU A 314 -9.52 -3.14 -0.24
CA LEU A 314 -8.33 -2.48 0.31
C LEU A 314 -8.55 -2.05 1.77
N ASN A 315 -9.72 -1.53 2.10
CA ASN A 315 -10.04 -1.06 3.44
C ASN A 315 -10.38 -2.19 4.44
N LYS A 316 -10.78 -3.37 3.95
CA LYS A 316 -11.29 -4.46 4.77
C LYS A 316 -10.27 -4.92 5.82
N GLY A 317 -10.61 -4.74 7.09
CA GLY A 317 -9.82 -5.19 8.24
C GLY A 317 -8.63 -4.29 8.63
N LEU A 318 -8.44 -3.15 7.97
CA LEU A 318 -7.39 -2.20 8.37
C LEU A 318 -7.85 -1.33 9.53
N HIS A 319 -6.99 -1.19 10.55
CA HIS A 319 -7.26 -0.24 11.63
C HIS A 319 -6.90 1.19 11.23
N SER A 320 -5.78 1.37 10.51
CA SER A 320 -5.40 2.66 9.95
C SER A 320 -5.12 2.53 8.45
N ARG A 321 -5.53 3.57 7.71
CA ARG A 321 -5.48 3.62 6.23
C ARG A 321 -4.28 4.43 5.77
N THR A 322 -3.08 4.02 6.17
CA THR A 322 -1.85 4.67 5.70
C THR A 322 -1.56 4.26 4.26
N TYR A 323 -0.79 5.08 3.55
CA TYR A 323 -0.40 4.79 2.17
C TYR A 323 0.29 3.42 2.04
N THR A 324 1.30 3.16 2.88
CA THR A 324 2.06 1.90 2.94
C THR A 324 1.13 0.69 3.11
N LYS A 325 0.20 0.75 4.07
CA LYS A 325 -0.77 -0.35 4.33
C LYS A 325 -1.67 -0.63 3.15
N LEU A 326 -2.22 0.41 2.54
CA LEU A 326 -3.09 0.27 1.37
C LEU A 326 -2.32 -0.26 0.16
N ALA A 327 -1.09 0.21 -0.07
CA ALA A 327 -0.23 -0.28 -1.15
C ALA A 327 0.16 -1.75 -0.97
N ALA A 328 0.56 -2.15 0.25
CA ALA A 328 0.82 -3.53 0.63
C ALA A 328 -0.39 -4.43 0.40
N ARG A 329 -1.57 -3.99 0.87
CA ARG A 329 -2.83 -4.71 0.69
C ARG A 329 -3.20 -4.86 -0.79
N GLY A 330 -2.99 -3.82 -1.60
CA GLY A 330 -3.19 -3.87 -3.04
C GLY A 330 -2.32 -4.94 -3.69
N THR A 331 -1.03 -4.97 -3.39
CA THR A 331 -0.13 -6.02 -3.91
C THR A 331 -0.60 -7.42 -3.52
N LYS A 332 -1.08 -7.62 -2.29
CA LYS A 332 -1.60 -8.93 -1.87
C LYS A 332 -2.89 -9.30 -2.60
N LEU A 333 -3.83 -8.37 -2.72
CA LEU A 333 -5.11 -8.61 -3.41
C LEU A 333 -4.91 -8.93 -4.90
N SER A 334 -3.91 -8.32 -5.56
CA SER A 334 -3.63 -8.63 -6.96
C SER A 334 -3.03 -10.03 -7.14
N ASN A 335 -2.47 -10.62 -6.08
CA ASN A 335 -1.90 -11.97 -6.04
C ASN A 335 -2.88 -13.03 -5.49
N SER A 336 -4.12 -12.66 -5.19
CA SER A 336 -5.14 -13.59 -4.69
C SER A 336 -6.28 -13.78 -5.68
N ASP A 337 -7.18 -14.72 -5.38
CA ASP A 337 -8.39 -14.98 -6.17
C ASP A 337 -9.34 -13.78 -6.25
N PHE A 338 -9.09 -12.71 -5.48
CA PHE A 338 -9.88 -11.48 -5.56
C PHE A 338 -9.92 -10.90 -6.98
N ILE A 339 -8.84 -11.05 -7.76
CA ILE A 339 -8.80 -10.57 -9.14
C ILE A 339 -9.90 -11.19 -10.02
N ASN A 340 -10.33 -12.42 -9.71
CA ASN A 340 -11.37 -13.12 -10.46
C ASN A 340 -12.78 -12.55 -10.19
N SER A 341 -12.94 -11.73 -9.15
CA SER A 341 -14.20 -11.07 -8.81
C SER A 341 -14.42 -9.73 -9.53
N ILE A 342 -13.42 -9.26 -10.28
CA ILE A 342 -13.44 -7.95 -10.95
C ILE A 342 -13.97 -8.11 -12.38
N ASP A 343 -14.96 -7.30 -12.74
CA ASP A 343 -15.38 -7.19 -14.14
C ASP A 343 -14.32 -6.40 -14.94
N LYS A 344 -13.66 -7.11 -15.86
CA LYS A 344 -12.57 -6.55 -16.65
C LYS A 344 -13.04 -5.45 -17.60
N GLY A 345 -14.23 -5.58 -18.19
CA GLY A 345 -14.77 -4.61 -19.14
C GLY A 345 -15.11 -3.30 -18.43
N GLU A 346 -15.78 -3.39 -17.29
CA GLU A 346 -16.11 -2.23 -16.46
C GLU A 346 -14.85 -1.55 -15.90
N LEU A 347 -13.88 -2.32 -15.39
CA LEU A 347 -12.62 -1.73 -14.90
C LEU A 347 -11.85 -1.02 -16.03
N LYS A 348 -11.87 -1.53 -17.27
CA LYS A 348 -11.26 -0.85 -18.42
C LYS A 348 -11.96 0.50 -18.67
N ARG A 349 -13.29 0.53 -18.71
CA ARG A 349 -14.08 1.76 -18.88
C ARG A 349 -13.77 2.79 -17.79
N GLU A 350 -13.82 2.37 -16.53
CA GLU A 350 -13.54 3.22 -15.37
C GLU A 350 -12.12 3.79 -15.41
N PHE A 351 -11.14 2.94 -15.74
CA PHE A 351 -9.74 3.34 -15.86
C PHE A 351 -9.53 4.36 -16.98
N GLU A 352 -10.07 4.10 -18.18
CA GLU A 352 -9.96 5.01 -19.33
C GLU A 352 -10.62 6.36 -19.06
N ASP A 353 -11.84 6.38 -18.51
CA ASP A 353 -12.55 7.63 -18.22
C ASP A 353 -11.75 8.50 -17.24
N ILE A 354 -11.22 7.92 -16.16
CA ILE A 354 -10.38 8.65 -15.20
C ILE A 354 -9.10 9.17 -15.88
N VAL A 355 -8.41 8.31 -16.63
CA VAL A 355 -7.18 8.66 -17.35
C VAL A 355 -7.41 9.79 -18.35
N ASN A 356 -8.51 9.77 -19.09
CA ASN A 356 -8.86 10.79 -20.09
C ASN A 356 -9.17 12.16 -19.47
N ARG A 357 -9.54 12.20 -18.18
CA ARG A 357 -9.72 13.44 -17.42
C ARG A 357 -8.40 14.01 -16.90
N MET A 358 -7.33 13.20 -16.85
CA MET A 358 -6.03 13.65 -16.41
C MET A 358 -5.35 14.44 -17.51
N GLN A 359 -5.08 15.71 -17.23
CA GLN A 359 -4.15 16.52 -18.01
C GLN A 359 -2.87 16.69 -17.20
N LEU A 360 -1.73 16.32 -17.79
CA LEU A 360 -0.45 16.27 -17.11
C LEU A 360 0.51 17.33 -17.63
N GLN A 361 1.37 17.83 -16.76
CA GLN A 361 2.44 18.77 -17.12
C GLN A 361 3.74 18.48 -16.35
N LEU A 362 4.87 18.85 -16.94
CA LEU A 362 6.15 18.91 -16.24
C LEU A 362 6.15 20.10 -15.29
N MET A 363 6.62 19.87 -14.09
CA MET A 363 6.65 20.88 -13.04
C MET A 363 7.81 20.65 -12.09
N HIS A 364 8.41 21.71 -11.58
CA HIS A 364 9.45 21.55 -10.57
C HIS A 364 8.87 21.00 -9.25
N LYS A 365 9.55 20.04 -8.61
CA LYS A 365 9.05 19.36 -7.39
C LYS A 365 8.67 20.32 -6.26
N LYS A 366 9.40 21.44 -6.10
CA LYS A 366 9.10 22.45 -5.06
C LYS A 366 7.78 23.16 -5.35
N HIS A 367 7.56 23.57 -6.60
CA HIS A 367 6.34 24.26 -7.00
C HIS A 367 5.11 23.33 -6.93
N ASN A 368 5.29 22.05 -7.29
CA ASN A 368 4.24 21.03 -7.12
C ASN A 368 3.82 20.88 -5.65
N SER A 369 4.80 20.85 -4.73
CA SER A 369 4.53 20.78 -3.30
C SER A 369 3.74 22.00 -2.80
N ASP A 370 4.03 23.18 -3.33
CA ASP A 370 3.35 24.42 -2.97
C ASP A 370 1.90 24.46 -3.47
N LYS A 371 1.64 23.98 -4.69
CA LYS A 371 0.29 23.82 -5.23
C LYS A 371 -0.57 22.94 -4.31
N ARG A 372 -0.04 21.80 -3.85
CA ARG A 372 -0.75 20.89 -2.93
C ARG A 372 -1.13 21.56 -1.61
N ASN A 373 -0.30 22.48 -1.11
CA ASN A 373 -0.57 23.18 0.15
C ASN A 373 -1.62 24.30 0.03
N LYS A 374 -1.87 24.84 -1.18
CA LYS A 374 -2.92 25.85 -1.41
C LYS A 374 -4.34 25.25 -1.56
N VAL A 375 -4.47 23.98 -1.92
CA VAL A 375 -5.77 23.29 -2.14
C VAL A 375 -6.32 22.70 -0.82
N LYS A 376 -6.04 23.31 0.33
CA LYS A 376 -6.54 22.82 1.63
C LYS A 376 -7.95 23.30 1.93
#